data_AF-A0A965FGE0-F1
#
_entry.id   AF-A0A965FGE0-F1
#
_cell.length_a   1.000
_cell.length_b   1.000
_cell.length_c   1.000
_cell.angle_alpha   90.00
_cell.angle_beta   90.00
_cell.angle_gamma   90.00
#
_symmetry.space_group_name_H-M   'P 1'
#
loop_
_entity.id
_entity.type
_entity.pdbx_description
1 polymer ?
#
loop_
_entity_poly.entity_id
_entity_poly.type
_entity_poly.pdbx_seq_one_letter_code
_entity_poly.pdbx_strand_id
1 'polypeptide(L)'
;MLATTKIVRLFARFINMKSFGYAGSFTDKCKQDDNLRHVAFRLYSKREADALAKELETMLFLAGYTNKVKRTSSECNWQLRVGGGEYVRVKALLG
;
A
#
# COMPACT_ATOMS: atom_id res chain seq x y z
N MET A 1 13.93 -6.31 9.70
CA MET A 1 14.52 -5.51 8.59
C MET A 1 13.37 -4.90 7.78
N LEU A 2 13.51 -3.69 7.25
CA LEU A 2 12.49 -3.10 6.37
C LEU A 2 12.77 -3.45 4.91
N ALA A 3 11.74 -3.87 4.19
CA ALA A 3 11.75 -4.00 2.74
C ALA A 3 11.89 -2.64 2.07
N THR A 4 12.46 -2.64 0.87
CA THR A 4 12.54 -1.46 0.00
C THR A 4 11.22 -1.21 -0.73
N THR A 5 11.06 0.00 -1.27
CA THR A 5 9.90 0.36 -2.09
C THR A 5 9.72 -0.57 -3.29
N LYS A 6 10.81 -1.01 -3.95
CA LYS A 6 10.77 -1.99 -5.04
C LYS A 6 10.26 -3.35 -4.58
N ILE A 7 10.73 -3.86 -3.45
CA ILE A 7 10.30 -5.18 -2.93
C ILE A 7 8.82 -5.15 -2.58
N VAL A 8 8.35 -4.11 -1.90
CA VAL A 8 6.93 -3.94 -1.57
C VAL A 8 6.07 -3.92 -2.84
N ARG A 9 6.50 -3.22 -3.88
CA ARG A 9 5.80 -3.17 -5.18
C ARG A 9 5.85 -4.50 -5.92
N LEU A 10 6.95 -5.23 -5.82
CA LEU A 10 7.08 -6.56 -6.40
C LEU A 10 6.09 -7.54 -5.76
N PHE A 11 6.03 -7.59 -4.43
CA PHE A 11 5.07 -8.45 -3.72
C PHE A 11 3.63 -8.03 -4.02
N ALA A 12 3.33 -6.73 -3.99
CA ALA A 12 2.00 -6.24 -4.35
C ALA A 12 1.64 -6.62 -5.79
N ARG A 13 2.58 -6.61 -6.75
CA ARG A 13 2.35 -7.07 -8.12
C ARG A 13 2.05 -8.57 -8.19
N PHE A 14 2.84 -9.39 -7.49
CA PHE A 14 2.59 -10.84 -7.42
C PHE A 14 1.21 -11.17 -6.84
N ILE A 15 0.77 -10.42 -5.83
CA ILE A 15 -0.57 -10.52 -5.25
C ILE A 15 -1.63 -10.02 -6.25
N ASN A 16 -1.38 -8.89 -6.92
CA ASN A 16 -2.33 -8.23 -7.81
C ASN A 16 -2.56 -8.96 -9.14
N MET A 17 -1.62 -9.80 -9.59
CA MET A 17 -1.86 -10.75 -10.69
C MET A 17 -3.01 -11.73 -10.39
N LYS A 18 -3.52 -11.76 -9.15
CA LYS A 18 -4.61 -12.62 -8.67
C LYS A 18 -5.93 -11.92 -8.32
N SER A 19 -6.35 -10.85 -9.02
CA SER A 19 -7.77 -10.38 -9.05
C SER A 19 -8.15 -9.08 -8.32
N PHE A 20 -7.23 -8.16 -8.01
CA PHE A 20 -7.63 -6.89 -7.36
C PHE A 20 -7.80 -5.75 -8.37
N GLY A 21 -8.94 -5.06 -8.33
CA GLY A 21 -9.24 -3.84 -9.08
C GLY A 21 -8.30 -2.71 -8.66
N TYR A 22 -7.10 -2.73 -9.23
CA TYR A 22 -6.02 -1.83 -8.88
C TYR A 22 -6.15 -0.48 -9.58
N ALA A 23 -6.42 0.58 -8.83
CA ALA A 23 -6.60 1.93 -9.38
C ALA A 23 -5.27 2.67 -9.57
N GLY A 24 -4.21 2.29 -8.83
CA GLY A 24 -2.89 2.90 -8.96
C GLY A 24 -2.01 2.76 -7.70
N SER A 25 -0.76 3.20 -7.79
CA SER A 25 0.12 3.36 -6.63
C SER A 25 0.92 4.64 -6.64
N PHE A 26 1.28 5.06 -5.45
CA PHE A 26 1.94 6.32 -5.17
C PHE A 26 3.08 6.10 -4.17
N THR A 27 4.05 7.00 -4.17
CA THR A 27 5.16 7.01 -3.21
C THR A 27 5.22 8.40 -2.59
N ASP A 28 4.91 8.50 -1.30
CA ASP A 28 4.96 9.77 -0.57
C ASP A 28 6.21 9.83 0.33
N LYS A 29 6.71 11.05 0.54
CA LYS A 29 7.82 11.30 1.48
C LYS A 29 7.36 11.05 2.92
N CYS A 30 8.23 10.44 3.73
CA CYS A 30 8.04 10.39 5.18
C CYS A 30 8.59 11.67 5.80
N LYS A 31 7.78 12.42 6.55
CA LYS A 31 8.21 13.68 7.21
C LYS A 31 9.39 13.52 8.17
N GLN A 32 9.59 12.32 8.69
CA GLN A 32 10.53 12.04 9.79
C GLN A 32 11.86 11.44 9.31
N ASP A 33 11.93 10.96 8.08
CA ASP A 33 13.10 10.20 7.58
C ASP A 33 13.13 10.21 6.05
N ASP A 34 14.20 10.77 5.49
CA ASP A 34 14.40 10.90 4.05
C ASP A 34 14.73 9.57 3.37
N ASN A 35 15.18 8.56 4.12
CA ASN A 35 15.44 7.21 3.63
C ASN A 35 14.18 6.35 3.60
N LEU A 36 13.04 6.85 4.09
CA LEU A 36 11.76 6.14 4.10
C LEU A 36 10.74 6.78 3.16
N ARG A 37 9.89 5.93 2.60
CA ARG A 37 8.74 6.34 1.80
C ARG A 37 7.50 5.58 2.21
N HIS A 38 6.35 6.23 2.05
CA HIS A 38 5.06 5.57 2.09
C HIS A 38 4.71 5.08 0.70
N VAL A 39 4.69 3.77 0.49
CA VAL A 39 4.10 3.18 -0.71
C VAL A 39 2.61 3.02 -0.45
N ALA A 40 1.80 3.69 -1.25
CA ALA A 40 0.34 3.59 -1.19
C ALA A 40 -0.21 2.89 -2.43
N PHE A 41 -1.15 1.98 -2.24
CA PHE A 41 -1.89 1.30 -3.28
C PHE A 41 -3.36 1.70 -3.14
N ARG A 42 -3.95 2.27 -4.20
CA ARG A 42 -5.37 2.65 -4.22
C ARG A 42 -6.20 1.53 -4.83
N LEU A 43 -7.31 1.21 -4.16
CA LEU A 43 -8.27 0.18 -4.56
C LEU A 43 -9.68 0.77 -4.59
N TYR A 44 -10.56 0.13 -5.35
CA TYR A 44 -11.94 0.56 -5.51
C TYR A 44 -12.86 0.07 -4.40
N SER A 45 -12.52 -1.05 -3.76
CA SER A 45 -13.34 -1.61 -2.69
C SER A 45 -12.56 -1.89 -1.41
N LYS A 46 -13.28 -1.81 -0.28
CA LYS A 46 -12.76 -2.13 1.05
C LYS A 46 -12.31 -3.59 1.15
N ARG A 47 -13.08 -4.51 0.55
CA ARG A 47 -12.78 -5.94 0.52
C ARG A 47 -11.43 -6.23 -0.14
N GLU A 48 -11.16 -5.60 -1.27
CA GLU A 48 -9.88 -5.77 -1.97
C GLU A 48 -8.72 -5.15 -1.16
N ALA A 49 -8.96 -4.00 -0.52
CA ALA A 49 -7.95 -3.38 0.33
C ALA A 49 -7.62 -4.23 1.56
N ASP A 50 -8.62 -4.83 2.21
CA ASP A 50 -8.42 -5.74 3.34
C ASP A 50 -7.65 -7.01 2.90
N ALA A 51 -8.00 -7.57 1.73
CA ALA A 51 -7.32 -8.74 1.18
C ALA A 51 -5.86 -8.45 0.80
N LEU A 52 -5.61 -7.36 0.07
CA LEU A 52 -4.25 -6.94 -0.27
C LEU A 52 -3.42 -6.66 0.97
N ALA A 53 -3.98 -5.98 1.98
CA ALA A 53 -3.28 -5.70 3.22
C ALA A 53 -2.82 -6.99 3.92
N LYS A 54 -3.73 -7.97 4.05
CA LYS A 54 -3.46 -9.26 4.70
C LYS A 54 -2.42 -10.09 3.95
N GLU A 55 -2.55 -10.20 2.63
CA GLU A 55 -1.61 -10.97 1.81
C GLU A 55 -0.23 -10.31 1.78
N LEU A 56 -0.18 -8.99 1.67
CA LEU A 56 1.07 -8.25 1.65
C LEU A 56 1.79 -8.32 2.99
N GLU A 57 1.06 -8.20 4.11
CA GLU A 57 1.60 -8.39 5.46
C GLU A 57 2.17 -9.81 5.64
N THR A 58 1.44 -10.82 5.16
CA THR A 58 1.88 -12.22 5.21
C THR A 58 3.15 -12.46 4.39
N MET A 59 3.21 -11.97 3.15
CA MET A 59 4.37 -12.11 2.27
C MET A 59 5.61 -11.40 2.82
N LEU A 60 5.43 -10.18 3.37
CA LEU A 60 6.51 -9.45 4.02
C LEU A 60 7.03 -10.19 5.24
N PHE A 61 6.14 -10.70 6.08
CA PHE A 61 6.51 -11.48 7.26
C PHE A 61 7.28 -12.76 6.90
N LEU A 62 6.77 -13.55 5.94
CA LEU A 62 7.43 -14.78 5.47
C LEU A 62 8.82 -14.51 4.85
N ALA A 63 9.00 -13.35 4.22
CA ALA A 63 10.29 -12.92 3.68
C ALA A 63 11.21 -12.26 4.73
N GLY A 64 10.84 -12.26 6.02
CA GLY A 64 11.66 -11.73 7.13
C GLY A 64 11.60 -10.21 7.29
N TYR A 65 10.64 -9.54 6.65
CA TYR A 65 10.45 -8.10 6.74
C TYR A 65 9.47 -7.71 7.84
N THR A 66 9.74 -6.56 8.45
CA THR A 66 8.97 -6.02 9.59
C THR A 66 8.23 -4.72 9.22
N ASN A 67 7.95 -4.50 7.93
CA ASN A 67 7.23 -3.32 7.49
C ASN A 67 5.78 -3.37 8.01
N LYS A 68 5.30 -2.25 8.56
CA LYS A 68 3.90 -2.13 8.96
C LYS A 68 3.03 -1.87 7.73
N VAL A 69 2.01 -2.71 7.53
CA VAL A 69 0.95 -2.52 6.54
C VAL A 69 -0.23 -1.84 7.22
N LYS A 70 -0.77 -0.79 6.61
CA LYS A 70 -1.91 -0.03 7.15
C LYS A 70 -2.98 0.16 6.10
N ARG A 71 -4.24 -0.07 6.46
CA ARG A 71 -5.38 0.34 5.64
C ARG A 71 -5.84 1.74 6.03
N THR A 72 -6.14 2.56 5.03
CA THR A 72 -6.74 3.90 5.20
C THR A 72 -7.82 4.10 4.15
N SER A 73 -8.93 4.74 4.50
CA SER A 73 -9.97 5.16 3.56
C SER A 73 -10.04 6.68 3.50
N SER A 74 -10.49 7.20 2.36
CA SER A 74 -10.89 8.60 2.22
C SER A 74 -12.32 8.66 1.70
N GLU A 75 -13.17 9.44 2.36
CA GLU A 75 -14.54 9.66 1.93
C GLU A 75 -14.59 10.47 0.62
N CYS A 76 -15.60 10.19 -0.21
CA CYS A 76 -15.86 11.03 -1.37
C CYS A 76 -16.56 12.31 -0.91
N ASN A 77 -16.08 13.46 -1.35
CA ASN A 77 -16.75 14.73 -1.14
C ASN A 77 -16.98 15.41 -2.49
N TRP A 78 -18.22 15.39 -2.97
CA TRP A 78 -18.60 15.95 -4.26
C TRP A 78 -18.54 17.47 -4.31
N GLN A 79 -18.83 18.15 -3.18
CA GLN A 79 -18.73 19.60 -3.09
C GLN A 79 -17.28 20.08 -3.23
N LEU A 80 -16.33 19.31 -2.69
CA LEU A 80 -14.90 19.59 -2.79
C LEU A 80 -14.22 18.89 -3.98
N ARG A 81 -14.99 18.17 -4.81
CA ARG A 81 -14.49 17.34 -5.93
C ARG A 81 -13.38 16.37 -5.52
N VAL A 82 -13.44 15.85 -4.30
CA VAL A 82 -12.47 14.88 -3.77
C VAL A 82 -13.00 13.47 -4.06
N GLY A 83 -12.30 12.76 -4.93
CA GLY A 83 -12.54 11.34 -5.18
C GLY A 83 -12.18 10.51 -3.95
N GLY A 84 -13.16 9.77 -3.42
CA GLY A 84 -12.93 8.82 -2.34
C GLY A 84 -12.11 7.60 -2.78
N GLY A 85 -11.76 6.75 -1.82
CA GLY A 85 -11.06 5.50 -2.13
C GLY A 85 -10.53 4.75 -0.91
N GLU A 86 -10.15 3.51 -1.15
CA GLU A 86 -9.52 2.63 -0.18
C GLU A 86 -8.04 2.51 -0.50
N TYR A 87 -7.20 2.50 0.53
CA TYR A 87 -5.75 2.51 0.36
C TYR A 87 -5.08 1.52 1.30
N VAL A 88 -4.09 0.81 0.76
CA VAL A 88 -3.11 0.04 1.54
C VAL A 88 -1.79 0.80 1.50
N ARG A 89 -1.25 1.13 2.67
CA ARG A 89 -0.03 1.94 2.85
C ARG A 89 1.03 1.14 3.58
N VAL A 90 2.27 1.18 3.08
CA VAL A 90 3.43 0.51 3.68
C VAL A 90 4.56 1.51 3.80
N LYS A 91 5.16 1.62 4.99
CA LYS A 91 6.41 2.38 5.18
C LYS A 91 7.58 1.49 4.78
N ALA A 92 8.40 1.91 3.82
CA ALA A 92 9.49 1.11 3.26
C ALA A 92 10.75 1.96 3.04
N LEU A 93 11.91 1.30 2.94
CA LEU A 93 13.17 1.95 2.59
C LEU A 93 13.12 2.45 1.15
N LEU A 94 13.61 3.65 0.92
CA LEU A 94 13.82 4.19 -0.42
C LEU A 94 14.86 3.30 -1.13
N GLY A 95 14.44 2.63 -2.19
CA GLY A 95 15.26 1.62 -2.86
C GLY A 95 14.52 0.85 -3.92
#